data_AF-A0A1C5FIS1-F1
#
_entry.id   AF-A0A1C5FIS1-F1
#
_cell.length_a   1.000
_cell.length_b   1.000
_cell.length_c   1.000
_cell.angle_alpha   90.00
_cell.angle_beta   90.00
_cell.angle_gamma   90.00
#
_symmetry.space_group_name_H-M   'P 1'
#
loop_
_entity.id
_entity.type
_entity.pdbx_description
1 polymer ?
#
loop_
_entity_poly.entity_id
_entity_poly.type
_entity_poly.pdbx_seq_one_letter_code
_entity_poly.pdbx_strand_id
1 'polypeptide(L)'
;MNSSVDDIIRAVVDALEQRASARGETVRALGSVRDLVANDEAEIAVDYLINTVNSFRLALRQDEYDRLMSAAVRLDYADCVTDIDPGLLVPASDDV
;
A
#
# COMPACT_ATOMS: atom_id res chain seq x y z
N MET A 1 3.70 0.15 19.53
CA MET A 1 2.86 1.37 19.38
C MET A 1 2.99 1.86 17.93
N ASN A 2 2.50 1.06 16.99
CA ASN A 2 2.50 1.38 15.55
C ASN A 2 1.07 1.43 14.97
N SER A 3 0.04 1.46 15.81
CA SER A 3 -1.36 1.36 15.36
C SER A 3 -1.71 2.38 14.27
N SER A 4 -1.18 3.60 14.33
CA SER A 4 -1.39 4.60 13.26
C SER A 4 -0.71 4.24 11.94
N VAL A 5 0.43 3.53 11.94
CA VAL A 5 1.11 3.02 10.75
C VAL A 5 0.36 1.81 10.20
N ASP A 6 -0.02 0.88 11.07
CA ASP A 6 -0.80 -0.30 10.73
C ASP A 6 -2.13 0.08 10.07
N ASP A 7 -2.81 1.09 10.61
CA ASP A 7 -4.06 1.60 10.06
C ASP A 7 -3.88 2.25 8.69
N ILE A 8 -2.75 2.93 8.45
CA ILE A 8 -2.42 3.48 7.11
C ILE A 8 -2.22 2.34 6.12
N ILE A 9 -1.40 1.34 6.47
CA ILE A 9 -1.12 0.20 5.57
C ILE A 9 -2.41 -0.55 5.26
N ARG A 10 -3.25 -0.83 6.28
CA ARG A 10 -4.56 -1.48 6.08
C ARG A 10 -5.46 -0.66 5.17
N ALA A 11 -5.58 0.65 5.39
CA ALA A 11 -6.42 1.50 4.54
C ALA A 11 -5.98 1.49 3.07
N VAL A 12 -4.67 1.53 2.81
CA VAL A 12 -4.13 1.43 1.44
C VAL A 12 -4.42 0.06 0.83
N VAL A 13 -4.23 -1.03 1.60
CA VAL A 13 -4.56 -2.39 1.17
C VAL A 13 -6.04 -2.52 0.80
N ASP A 14 -6.94 -2.00 1.65
CA ASP A 14 -8.39 -2.04 1.43
C ASP A 14 -8.77 -1.32 0.13
N ALA A 15 -8.15 -0.16 -0.14
CA ALA A 15 -8.40 0.60 -1.36
C ALA A 15 -7.88 -0.13 -2.61
N LEU A 16 -6.71 -0.76 -2.53
CA LEU A 16 -6.14 -1.55 -3.61
C LEU A 16 -6.97 -2.81 -3.90
N GLU A 17 -7.45 -3.50 -2.85
CA GLU A 17 -8.36 -4.64 -3.00
C GLU A 17 -9.67 -4.24 -3.66
N GLN A 18 -10.26 -3.10 -3.27
CA GLN A 18 -11.46 -2.58 -3.91
C GLN A 18 -11.23 -2.27 -5.39
N ARG A 19 -10.10 -1.65 -5.74
CA ARG A 19 -9.75 -1.37 -7.15
C ARG A 19 -9.51 -2.62 -7.96
N ALA A 20 -8.78 -3.60 -7.40
CA ALA A 20 -8.58 -4.90 -8.05
C ALA A 20 -9.92 -5.61 -8.28
N SER A 21 -10.78 -5.61 -7.26
CA SER A 21 -12.11 -6.22 -7.34
C SER A 21 -13.00 -5.53 -8.39
N ALA A 22 -12.93 -4.21 -8.49
CA ALA A 22 -13.63 -3.44 -9.54
C ALA A 22 -13.15 -3.78 -10.97
N ARG A 23 -11.90 -4.26 -11.11
CA ARG A 23 -11.34 -4.80 -12.35
C ARG A 23 -11.69 -6.28 -12.58
N GLY A 24 -12.33 -6.94 -11.61
CA GLY A 24 -12.62 -8.38 -11.65
C GLY A 24 -11.45 -9.26 -11.22
N GLU A 25 -10.43 -8.69 -10.58
CA GLU A 25 -9.22 -9.38 -10.14
C GLU A 25 -9.24 -9.64 -8.62
N THR A 26 -8.66 -10.76 -8.21
CA THR A 26 -8.45 -11.08 -6.79
C THR A 26 -6.95 -11.18 -6.53
N VAL A 27 -6.41 -10.27 -5.72
CA VAL A 27 -4.98 -10.20 -5.42
C VAL A 27 -4.74 -10.78 -4.02
N ARG A 28 -4.48 -12.09 -3.95
CA ARG A 28 -4.24 -12.79 -2.67
C ARG A 28 -3.06 -12.22 -1.87
N ALA A 29 -2.08 -11.63 -2.56
CA ALA A 29 -0.92 -11.01 -1.93
C ALA A 29 -1.30 -9.85 -0.98
N LEU A 30 -2.41 -9.13 -1.26
CA LEU A 30 -2.93 -8.10 -0.36
C LEU A 30 -3.41 -8.67 0.98
N GLY A 31 -3.93 -9.90 0.99
CA GLY A 31 -4.24 -10.64 2.21
C GLY A 31 -2.99 -10.91 3.06
N SER A 32 -1.88 -11.30 2.42
CA SER A 32 -0.61 -11.51 3.11
C SER A 32 -0.03 -10.22 3.70
N VAL A 33 -0.24 -9.06 3.07
CA VAL A 33 0.12 -7.76 3.67
C VAL A 33 -0.65 -7.54 4.97
N ARG A 34 -1.96 -7.83 4.99
CA ARG A 34 -2.77 -7.71 6.23
C ARG A 34 -2.29 -8.65 7.32
N ASP A 35 -1.91 -9.88 6.97
CA ASP A 35 -1.37 -10.85 7.93
C ASP A 35 -0.07 -10.34 8.54
N LEU A 36 0.85 -9.79 7.75
CA LEU A 36 2.10 -9.20 8.24
C LEU A 36 1.84 -8.04 9.21
N VAL A 37 0.94 -7.11 8.86
CA VAL A 37 0.55 -6.01 9.76
C VAL A 37 -0.09 -6.53 11.05
N ALA A 38 -0.86 -7.62 10.99
CA ALA A 38 -1.47 -8.23 12.18
C ALA A 38 -0.45 -8.94 13.10
N ASN A 39 0.72 -9.29 12.58
CA ASN A 39 1.83 -9.90 13.33
C ASN A 39 2.91 -8.88 13.75
N ASP A 40 2.59 -7.58 13.73
CA ASP A 40 3.53 -6.49 14.02
C ASP A 40 4.72 -6.40 13.04
N GLU A 41 4.62 -7.00 11.85
CA GLU A 41 5.65 -6.98 10.80
C GLU A 41 5.38 -5.88 9.76
N ALA A 42 5.16 -4.66 10.22
CA ALA A 42 4.74 -3.54 9.39
C ALA A 42 5.81 -3.12 8.37
N GLU A 43 7.09 -3.27 8.70
CA GLU A 43 8.23 -3.01 7.80
C GLU A 43 8.20 -3.93 6.58
N ILE A 44 8.02 -5.23 6.84
CA ILE A 44 7.91 -6.26 5.80
C ILE A 44 6.62 -6.06 5.00
N ALA A 45 5.53 -5.66 5.68
CA ALA A 45 4.27 -5.35 5.02
C ALA A 45 4.39 -4.22 3.99
N VAL A 46 5.16 -3.15 4.28
CA VAL A 46 5.40 -2.05 3.34
C VAL A 46 6.13 -2.54 2.10
N ASP A 47 7.24 -3.25 2.27
CA ASP A 47 8.01 -3.81 1.15
C ASP A 47 7.14 -4.74 0.28
N TYR A 48 6.43 -5.68 0.93
CA TYR A 48 5.56 -6.63 0.24
C TYR A 48 4.40 -5.95 -0.48
N LEU A 49 3.87 -4.85 0.08
CA LEU A 49 2.83 -4.04 -0.53
C LEU A 49 3.33 -3.37 -1.81
N ILE A 50 4.50 -2.73 -1.78
CA ILE A 50 5.07 -2.07 -2.98
C ILE A 50 5.36 -3.09 -4.07
N ASN A 51 5.96 -4.23 -3.71
CA ASN A 51 6.19 -5.31 -4.66
C ASN A 51 4.87 -5.83 -5.28
N THR A 52 3.81 -5.94 -4.47
CA THR A 52 2.48 -6.33 -4.95
C THR A 52 1.89 -5.29 -5.90
N VAL A 53 1.96 -4.01 -5.55
CA VAL A 53 1.50 -2.90 -6.41
C VAL A 53 2.19 -2.93 -7.77
N ASN A 54 3.52 -3.08 -7.78
CA ASN A 54 4.32 -3.16 -9.00
C ASN A 54 3.99 -4.40 -9.84
N SER A 55 3.93 -5.58 -9.20
CA SER A 55 3.68 -6.87 -9.87
C SER A 55 2.29 -6.95 -10.49
N PHE A 56 1.27 -6.45 -9.80
CA PHE A 56 -0.13 -6.50 -10.24
C PHE A 56 -0.58 -5.23 -10.96
N ARG A 57 0.32 -4.26 -11.20
CA ARG A 57 0.01 -2.99 -11.87
C ARG A 57 -1.21 -2.29 -11.25
N LEU A 58 -1.26 -2.30 -9.92
CA LEU A 58 -2.34 -1.67 -9.17
C LEU A 58 -2.09 -0.16 -9.13
N ALA A 59 -3.11 0.62 -9.47
CA ALA A 59 -2.99 2.07 -9.40
C ALA A 59 -3.00 2.50 -7.92
N LEU A 60 -1.99 3.25 -7.50
CA LEU A 60 -1.88 3.86 -6.18
C LEU A 60 -2.14 5.36 -6.33
N ARG A 61 -3.04 5.91 -5.53
CA ARG A 61 -3.30 7.36 -5.56
C ARG A 61 -2.16 8.11 -4.87
N GLN A 62 -1.94 9.35 -5.28
CA GLN A 62 -0.88 10.18 -4.74
C GLN A 62 -1.05 10.45 -3.23
N ASP A 63 -2.28 10.61 -2.74
CA ASP A 63 -2.56 10.77 -1.31
C ASP A 63 -2.29 9.49 -0.51
N GLU A 64 -2.53 8.31 -1.11
CA GLU A 64 -2.19 7.02 -0.53
C GLU A 64 -0.67 6.82 -0.48
N TYR A 65 0.02 7.18 -1.55
CA TYR A 65 1.48 7.18 -1.61
C TYR A 65 2.08 8.08 -0.54
N ASP A 66 1.59 9.31 -0.39
CA ASP A 66 2.11 10.25 0.61
C ASP A 66 1.90 9.75 2.04
N ARG A 67 0.73 9.14 2.32
CA ARG A 67 0.44 8.52 3.62
C ARG A 67 1.35 7.31 3.86
N LEU A 68 1.52 6.45 2.86
CA LEU A 68 2.37 5.27 2.94
C LEU A 68 3.84 5.68 3.12
N MET A 69 4.30 6.72 2.43
CA MET A 69 5.63 7.31 2.58
C MET A 69 5.83 7.83 4.00
N SER A 70 4.88 8.59 4.54
CA SER A 70 4.96 9.06 5.93
C SER A 70 4.99 7.91 6.94
N ALA A 71 4.27 6.81 6.67
CA ALA A 71 4.28 5.63 7.52
C ALA A 71 5.63 4.89 7.43
N ALA A 72 6.15 4.71 6.22
CA ALA A 72 7.43 4.07 5.97
C ALA A 72 8.61 4.87 6.55
N VAL A 73 8.58 6.21 6.50
CA VAL A 73 9.59 7.06 7.17
C VAL A 73 9.62 6.80 8.69
N ARG A 74 8.46 6.57 9.33
CA ARG A 74 8.41 6.25 10.77
C ARG A 74 8.96 4.86 11.09
N LEU A 75 8.92 3.96 10.12
CA LEU A 75 9.45 2.60 10.19
C LEU A 75 10.91 2.50 9.71
N ASP A 76 11.55 3.60 9.31
CA ASP A 76 12.87 3.60 8.66
C ASP A 76 12.93 2.74 7.37
N TYR A 77 11.80 2.67 6.66
CA TYR A 77 11.56 1.84 5.47
C TYR A 77 11.13 2.64 4.23
N ALA A 78 11.44 3.94 4.21
CA ALA A 78 11.04 4.85 3.13
C ALA A 78 11.59 4.44 1.75
N ASP A 79 12.77 3.82 1.72
CA ASP A 79 13.44 3.35 0.49
C ASP A 79 12.53 2.41 -0.31
N CYS A 80 11.88 1.46 0.36
CA CYS A 80 10.93 0.54 -0.26
C CYS A 80 9.76 1.25 -0.95
N VAL A 81 9.28 2.37 -0.40
CA VAL A 81 8.17 3.12 -1.02
C VAL A 81 8.63 3.87 -2.27
N THR A 82 9.90 4.28 -2.33
CA THR A 82 10.45 4.95 -3.52
C THR A 82 10.62 4.02 -4.73
N ASP A 83 10.62 2.70 -4.51
CA ASP A 83 10.68 1.68 -5.58
C ASP A 83 9.36 1.47 -6.33
N ILE A 84 8.30 2.22 -6.01
CA ILE A 84 7.06 2.16 -6.77
C ILE A 84 7.28 2.61 -8.21
N ASP A 85 6.69 1.90 -9.17
CA ASP A 85 6.68 2.32 -10.56
C ASP A 85 5.91 3.66 -10.68
N PRO A 86 6.56 4.76 -11.13
CA PRO A 86 5.92 6.07 -11.21
C PRO A 86 4.73 6.09 -12.18
N GLY A 87 4.63 5.14 -13.11
CA GLY A 87 3.46 4.99 -13.99
C GLY A 87 2.22 4.44 -13.28
N LEU A 88 2.34 3.94 -12.04
CA LEU A 88 1.23 3.48 -11.22
C LEU A 88 0.69 4.55 -10.26
N LEU A 89 1.40 5.68 -10.13
CA LEU A 89 0.96 6.82 -9.34
C LEU A 89 -0.09 7.60 -10.13
N VAL A 90 -1.32 7.58 -9.63
CA VAL A 90 -2.42 8.36 -10.18
C VAL A 90 -2.70 9.57 -9.29
N PRO A 91 -3.09 10.73 -9.85
CA PRO A 91 -3.48 11.87 -9.04
C PRO A 91 -4.59 11.45 -8.06
N ALA A 92 -4.58 12.03 -6.85
CA ALA A 92 -5.71 11.90 -5.95
C ALA A 92 -6.94 12.40 -6.72
N SER A 93 -7.93 11.54 -6.94
CA SER A 93 -9.16 11.96 -7.61
C SER A 93 -9.78 13.09 -6.78
N ASP A 94 -9.86 14.29 -7.36
CA ASP A 94 -10.87 15.26 -6.95
C ASP A 94 -12.21 14.55 -7.15
N ASP A 95 -12.84 14.14 -6.05
CA ASP A 95 -14.26 13.80 -6.03
C ASP A 95 -15.01 15.12 -6.35
N VAL A 96 -15.28 15.34 -7.65
CA VAL A 96 -16.11 16.45 -8.16
C VAL A 96 -17.57 16.02 -8.26
#